data_AF-A0A178ADD0-F1
#
_entry.id   AF-A0A178ADD0-F1
#
_cell.length_a   1.000
_cell.length_b   1.000
_cell.length_c   1.000
_cell.angle_alpha   90.00
_cell.angle_beta   90.00
_cell.angle_gamma   90.00
#
_symmetry.space_group_name_H-M   'P 1'
#
loop_
_entity.id
_entity.type
_entity.pdbx_description
1 polymer ?
#
loop_
_entity_poly.entity_id
_entity_poly.type
_entity_poly.pdbx_seq_one_letter_code
_entity_poly.pdbx_strand_id
1 'polypeptide(L)'
;MTTGSSARPGVVPRSDAHSDGTSESPQQPNKAPATGVQAAGMRAVAARMVAFYFRAPVKAFFRGRIDYMGYARAINPHITAEAKWSWRMTTPAVLAHAIRTEGWGFIPKQVLPPLMANTCIGAVLYTAYLHSLSTLHEPSSHQTKRIYPPPPASTTFTAGLIAGGIQSVVAAPFDALQVRFRTADILDGKFKTMWHYAGHKLRSIGLQGIFAGWTLSFVKDAFGSAVFFGTFETVKSQAYYDFVSRYYGTRTRDTLLEKAIVMPDETDDRPVIRPHYTLEPIFLLLAGISASVSSQLIMHPLTEIQDVHYRRLEALDFQAHQENRPSRIMSRYYHAYEETFRQCRRLAKRGGGWRKYLYRDFFMGTIRQVPSTSAGLIVFELVRRKYSFENEEVVINHEDARILLT
;
A
#
# COMPACT_ATOMS: atom_id res chain seq x y z
N MET A 1 -21.35 -27.38 44.91
CA MET A 1 -20.62 -26.25 45.53
C MET A 1 -19.18 -26.73 45.65
N THR A 2 -18.19 -26.24 44.92
CA THR A 2 -17.71 -24.87 44.83
C THR A 2 -17.04 -24.59 43.47
N THR A 3 -16.92 -23.30 43.17
CA THR A 3 -16.62 -22.64 41.89
C THR A 3 -15.17 -22.73 41.44
N GLY A 4 -14.92 -23.15 40.20
CA GLY A 4 -13.63 -23.03 39.51
C GLY A 4 -13.44 -21.63 38.91
N SER A 5 -12.34 -20.96 39.27
CA SER A 5 -11.94 -19.65 38.74
C SER A 5 -10.94 -19.85 37.59
N SER A 6 -11.25 -19.26 36.43
CA SER A 6 -10.42 -19.32 35.22
C SER A 6 -9.16 -18.46 35.36
N ALA A 7 -7.98 -19.05 35.17
CA ALA A 7 -6.73 -18.30 35.06
C ALA A 7 -6.61 -17.66 33.66
N ARG A 8 -6.51 -16.33 33.62
CA ARG A 8 -6.13 -15.54 32.44
C ARG A 8 -4.61 -15.66 32.21
N PRO A 9 -4.11 -15.76 30.96
CA PRO A 9 -2.67 -15.73 30.71
C PRO A 9 -2.17 -14.27 30.72
N GLY A 10 -1.36 -13.93 31.72
CA GLY A 10 -0.66 -12.65 31.82
C GLY A 10 0.80 -12.79 31.33
N VAL A 11 1.24 -11.84 30.51
CA VAL A 11 2.65 -11.65 30.12
C VAL A 11 3.39 -10.99 31.30
N VAL A 12 4.54 -11.55 31.72
CA VAL A 12 5.37 -10.99 32.80
C VAL A 12 6.74 -10.59 32.23
N PRO A 13 7.17 -9.33 32.36
CA PRO A 13 8.54 -8.92 32.05
C PRO A 13 9.46 -9.06 33.27
N ARG A 14 10.72 -9.46 33.01
CA ARG A 14 11.77 -9.70 34.01
C ARG A 14 12.61 -8.42 34.18
N SER A 15 12.77 -7.94 35.42
CA SER A 15 13.55 -6.74 35.75
C SER A 15 14.89 -7.12 36.39
N ASP A 16 16.00 -6.81 35.73
CA ASP A 16 17.33 -6.84 36.35
C ASP A 16 17.80 -5.40 36.57
N ALA A 17 17.97 -5.05 37.85
CA ALA A 17 18.54 -3.79 38.30
C ALA A 17 20.02 -4.01 38.64
N HIS A 18 20.90 -3.19 38.06
CA HIS A 18 22.24 -2.99 38.61
C HIS A 18 22.57 -1.49 38.62
N SER A 19 22.78 -0.99 39.83
CA SER A 19 23.34 0.30 40.18
C SER A 19 24.85 0.28 40.00
N ASP A 20 25.43 1.32 39.40
CA ASP A 20 26.75 1.81 39.82
C ASP A 20 26.89 3.30 39.52
N GLY A 21 27.39 4.01 40.53
CA GLY A 21 27.56 5.45 40.51
C GLY A 21 28.87 5.90 39.89
N THR A 22 28.92 7.14 39.42
CA THR A 22 30.16 7.94 39.45
C THR A 22 29.83 9.43 39.33
N SER A 23 30.51 10.18 40.18
CA SER A 23 30.47 11.61 40.47
C SER A 23 30.70 12.55 39.28
N GLU A 24 29.81 13.54 39.13
CA GLU A 24 29.98 14.70 38.24
C GLU A 24 30.93 15.74 38.84
N SER A 25 31.75 16.36 37.99
CA SER A 25 32.44 17.63 38.26
C SER A 25 31.96 18.69 37.25
N PRO A 26 31.83 19.97 37.62
CA PRO A 26 31.03 20.94 36.87
C PRO A 26 31.87 21.66 35.81
N GLN A 27 31.48 21.54 34.53
CA GLN A 27 32.09 22.29 33.43
C GLN A 27 31.16 23.41 32.93
N GLN A 28 31.70 24.62 32.90
CA GLN A 28 31.06 25.89 32.54
C GLN A 28 30.48 25.96 31.12
N PRO A 29 29.54 26.90 30.84
CA PRO A 29 28.64 26.83 29.69
C PRO A 29 29.30 27.33 28.41
N ASN A 30 29.57 26.42 27.47
CA ASN A 30 29.97 26.81 26.12
C ASN A 30 28.73 27.03 25.23
N LYS A 31 28.59 28.28 24.78
CA LYS A 31 27.65 28.71 23.74
C LYS A 31 27.89 27.89 22.47
N ALA A 32 26.89 27.13 22.04
CA ALA A 32 26.81 26.53 20.70
C ALA A 32 25.48 26.92 20.03
N PRO A 33 25.47 27.07 18.69
CA PRO A 33 24.76 28.12 17.98
C PRO A 33 23.30 27.76 17.67
N ALA A 34 22.44 28.78 17.62
CA ALA A 34 21.03 28.71 17.24
C ALA A 34 20.76 28.01 15.88
N THR A 35 21.79 27.78 15.05
CA THR A 35 21.73 27.05 13.79
C THR A 35 21.67 25.52 13.97
N GLY A 36 22.19 24.97 15.08
CA GLY A 36 22.14 23.54 15.39
C GLY A 36 20.73 23.05 15.72
N VAL A 37 19.95 23.87 16.45
CA VAL A 37 18.56 23.58 16.81
C VAL A 37 17.65 23.64 15.57
N GLN A 38 17.88 24.58 14.65
CA GLN A 38 17.14 24.64 13.39
C GLN A 38 17.49 23.48 12.45
N ALA A 39 18.78 23.10 12.34
CA ALA A 39 19.20 21.97 11.53
C ALA A 39 18.76 20.62 12.12
N ALA A 40 18.81 20.47 13.45
CA ALA A 40 18.29 19.30 14.16
C ALA A 40 16.76 19.23 14.07
N GLY A 41 16.07 20.37 14.17
CA GLY A 41 14.63 20.47 13.95
C GLY A 41 14.23 20.10 12.53
N MET A 42 14.92 20.62 11.51
CA MET A 42 14.69 20.24 10.10
C MET A 42 15.02 18.77 9.83
N ARG A 43 16.07 18.22 10.43
CA ARG A 43 16.39 16.79 10.33
C ARG A 43 15.38 15.92 11.09
N ALA A 44 14.86 16.36 12.22
CA ALA A 44 13.82 15.66 12.97
C ALA A 44 12.48 15.71 12.22
N VAL A 45 12.15 16.83 11.58
CA VAL A 45 10.97 16.96 10.71
C VAL A 45 11.15 16.12 9.45
N ALA A 46 12.31 16.17 8.80
CA ALA A 46 12.61 15.33 7.63
C ALA A 46 12.60 13.84 8.01
N ALA A 47 13.20 13.47 9.14
CA ALA A 47 13.17 12.10 9.65
C ALA A 47 11.76 11.68 10.03
N ARG A 48 10.91 12.57 10.56
CA ARG A 48 9.48 12.29 10.81
C ARG A 48 8.65 12.21 9.53
N MET A 49 8.96 13.00 8.51
CA MET A 49 8.33 12.92 7.18
C MET A 49 8.75 11.67 6.43
N VAL A 50 10.03 11.31 6.52
CA VAL A 50 10.59 10.07 5.98
C VAL A 50 10.01 8.88 6.74
N ALA A 51 10.01 8.92 8.07
CA ALA A 51 9.35 7.91 8.90
C ALA A 51 7.85 7.83 8.61
N PHE A 52 7.15 8.94 8.37
CA PHE A 52 5.74 8.95 7.95
C PHE A 52 5.56 8.31 6.56
N TYR A 53 6.41 8.67 5.60
CA TYR A 53 6.44 8.08 4.27
C TYR A 53 6.70 6.56 4.30
N PHE A 54 7.49 6.09 5.27
CA PHE A 54 7.74 4.67 5.50
C PHE A 54 6.77 4.01 6.50
N ARG A 55 6.00 4.75 7.29
CA ARG A 55 5.04 4.23 8.29
C ARG A 55 3.78 3.69 7.65
N ALA A 56 3.42 4.20 6.47
CA ALA A 56 2.39 3.63 5.62
C ALA A 56 3.07 3.14 4.33
N PRO A 57 3.11 1.83 4.02
CA PRO A 57 3.73 1.31 2.80
C PRO A 57 2.89 1.59 1.54
N VAL A 58 2.33 2.80 1.45
CA VAL A 58 1.34 3.25 0.46
C VAL A 58 1.80 2.97 -0.97
N LYS A 59 3.07 3.26 -1.24
CA LYS A 59 3.67 3.09 -2.57
C LYS A 59 4.15 1.66 -2.85
N ALA A 60 4.28 0.83 -1.80
CA ALA A 60 4.60 -0.58 -1.94
C ALA A 60 3.37 -1.35 -2.41
N PHE A 61 2.19 -1.09 -1.85
CA PHE A 61 1.03 -1.94 -2.10
C PHE A 61 0.34 -1.73 -3.46
N PHE A 62 0.40 -0.52 -4.03
CA PHE A 62 -0.34 -0.22 -5.26
C PHE A 62 0.46 0.67 -6.22
N ARG A 63 0.24 0.47 -7.53
CA ARG A 63 0.70 1.39 -8.58
C ARG A 63 0.15 2.78 -8.28
N GLY A 64 1.03 3.78 -8.23
CA GLY A 64 0.63 5.17 -8.02
C GLY A 64 -0.45 5.57 -9.03
N ARG A 65 -1.56 6.14 -8.53
CA ARG A 65 -2.68 6.56 -9.36
C ARG A 65 -2.25 7.68 -10.28
N ILE A 66 -1.76 8.77 -9.69
CA ILE A 66 -1.30 9.94 -10.43
C ILE A 66 0.16 9.75 -10.85
N ASP A 67 0.43 9.92 -12.15
CA ASP A 67 1.78 9.88 -12.69
C ASP A 67 2.56 11.17 -12.37
N TYR A 68 3.41 11.10 -11.35
CA TYR A 68 4.26 12.21 -10.92
C TYR A 68 5.37 12.55 -11.93
N MET A 69 5.70 11.64 -12.87
CA MET A 69 6.73 11.86 -13.90
C MET A 69 6.14 12.21 -15.26
N GLY A 70 4.81 12.28 -15.40
CA GLY A 70 4.17 12.59 -16.68
C GLY A 70 4.66 13.90 -17.28
N TYR A 71 4.72 14.95 -16.46
CA TYR A 71 5.23 16.26 -16.88
C TYR A 71 6.75 16.24 -17.18
N ALA A 72 7.54 15.60 -16.32
CA ALA A 72 8.99 15.47 -16.53
C ALA A 72 9.33 14.74 -17.83
N ARG A 73 8.54 13.71 -18.18
CA ARG A 73 8.69 12.96 -19.43
C ARG A 73 8.27 13.77 -20.65
N ALA A 74 7.22 14.60 -20.52
CA ALA A 74 6.72 15.41 -21.63
C ALA A 74 7.66 16.56 -22.03
N ILE A 75 8.44 17.10 -21.08
CA ILE A 75 9.46 18.11 -21.39
C ILE A 75 10.68 17.48 -22.08
N ASN A 76 10.95 16.19 -21.82
CA ASN A 76 12.16 15.56 -22.31
C ASN A 76 12.05 15.24 -23.82
N PRO A 77 12.84 15.91 -24.70
CA PRO A 77 12.75 15.72 -26.15
C PRO A 77 13.20 14.33 -26.61
N HIS A 78 13.87 13.56 -25.74
CA HIS A 78 14.37 12.23 -26.05
C HIS A 78 13.35 11.11 -25.80
N ILE A 79 12.17 11.41 -25.25
CA ILE A 79 11.10 10.44 -25.02
C ILE A 79 10.04 10.60 -26.11
N THR A 80 10.37 10.15 -27.31
CA THR A 80 9.39 10.01 -28.40
C THR A 80 8.84 8.57 -28.41
N ALA A 81 7.64 8.37 -28.96
CA ALA A 81 6.95 7.08 -28.94
C ALA A 81 7.74 5.92 -29.61
N GLU A 82 8.75 6.23 -30.43
CA GLU A 82 9.61 5.28 -31.14
C GLU A 82 11.06 5.22 -30.62
N ALA A 83 11.37 5.89 -29.50
CA ALA A 83 12.73 5.92 -28.98
C ALA A 83 13.18 4.55 -28.41
N LYS A 84 14.34 4.05 -28.86
CA LYS A 84 14.99 2.86 -28.28
C LYS A 84 15.37 3.12 -26.82
N TRP A 85 15.32 2.07 -26.00
CA TRP A 85 15.69 2.15 -24.58
C TRP A 85 17.09 2.74 -24.42
N SER A 86 17.21 3.73 -23.54
CA SER A 86 18.47 4.42 -23.24
C SER A 86 18.52 4.78 -21.76
N TRP A 87 19.72 4.87 -21.19
CA TRP A 87 19.94 5.34 -19.81
C TRP A 87 19.31 6.70 -19.54
N ARG A 88 19.14 7.54 -20.58
CA ARG A 88 18.50 8.86 -20.48
C ARG A 88 16.98 8.81 -20.26
N MET A 89 16.36 7.65 -20.45
CA MET A 89 14.94 7.40 -20.18
C MET A 89 14.69 6.92 -18.75
N THR A 90 15.75 6.68 -17.97
CA THR A 90 15.59 6.29 -16.56
C THR A 90 15.02 7.45 -15.75
N THR A 91 14.20 7.14 -14.73
CA THR A 91 13.57 8.13 -13.85
C THR A 91 14.56 9.16 -13.29
N PRO A 92 15.75 8.78 -12.82
CA PRO A 92 16.74 9.75 -12.33
C PRO A 92 17.27 10.67 -13.45
N ALA A 93 17.49 10.14 -14.65
CA ALA A 93 18.00 10.93 -15.77
C ALA A 93 16.96 11.92 -16.31
N VAL A 94 15.69 11.50 -16.40
CA VAL A 94 14.57 12.38 -16.79
C VAL A 94 14.38 13.49 -15.76
N LEU A 95 14.43 13.14 -14.47
CA LEU A 95 14.33 14.13 -13.40
C LEU A 95 15.52 15.10 -13.40
N ALA A 96 16.75 14.60 -13.60
CA ALA A 96 17.94 15.43 -13.70
C ALA A 96 17.87 16.39 -14.89
N HIS A 97 17.33 15.94 -16.03
CA HIS A 97 17.09 16.79 -17.18
C HIS A 97 16.05 17.87 -16.86
N ALA A 98 14.90 17.50 -16.29
CA ALA A 98 13.85 18.44 -15.91
C ALA A 98 14.32 19.49 -14.88
N ILE A 99 15.15 19.11 -13.91
CA ILE A 99 15.74 20.04 -12.93
C ILE A 99 16.72 20.99 -13.62
N ARG A 100 17.46 20.55 -14.64
CA ARG A 100 18.36 21.42 -15.40
C ARG A 100 17.61 22.41 -16.27
N THR A 101 16.44 22.05 -16.81
CA THR A 101 15.65 22.92 -17.69
C THR A 101 14.79 23.92 -16.91
N GLU A 102 14.11 23.47 -15.85
CA GLU A 102 13.13 24.26 -15.09
C GLU A 102 13.69 24.77 -13.73
N GLY A 103 14.89 24.33 -13.36
CA GLY A 103 15.52 24.61 -12.08
C GLY A 103 15.01 23.71 -10.93
N TRP A 104 15.61 23.88 -9.75
CA TRP A 104 15.24 23.13 -8.54
C TRP A 104 13.80 23.37 -8.04
N GLY A 105 13.16 24.45 -8.50
CA GLY A 105 11.75 24.74 -8.22
C GLY A 105 10.76 23.74 -8.85
N PHE A 106 11.23 22.90 -9.79
CA PHE A 106 10.46 21.84 -10.44
C PHE A 106 9.87 20.83 -9.44
N ILE A 107 10.72 20.33 -8.53
CA ILE A 107 10.33 19.27 -7.59
C ILE A 107 9.15 19.69 -6.71
N PRO A 108 9.21 20.81 -5.94
CA PRO A 108 8.10 21.19 -5.07
C PRO A 108 6.83 21.60 -5.83
N LYS A 109 6.96 22.14 -7.04
CA LYS A 109 5.81 22.67 -7.81
C LYS A 109 5.05 21.60 -8.61
N GLN A 110 5.76 20.57 -9.08
CA GLN A 110 5.23 19.63 -10.07
C GLN A 110 5.38 18.15 -9.68
N VAL A 111 6.43 17.77 -8.94
CA VAL A 111 6.65 16.35 -8.53
C VAL A 111 6.04 16.05 -7.16
N LEU A 112 6.23 16.95 -6.21
CA LEU A 112 5.73 16.81 -4.84
C LEU A 112 4.20 16.67 -4.78
N PRO A 113 3.39 17.44 -5.54
CA PRO A 113 1.94 17.40 -5.38
C PRO A 113 1.33 16.03 -5.75
N PRO A 114 1.64 15.44 -6.92
CA PRO A 114 1.21 14.07 -7.24
C PRO A 114 1.74 13.01 -6.27
N LEU A 115 2.96 13.19 -5.75
CA LEU A 115 3.53 12.27 -4.76
C LEU A 115 2.76 12.32 -3.44
N MET A 116 2.48 13.52 -2.92
CA MET A 116 1.69 13.71 -1.70
C MET A 116 0.26 13.16 -1.86
N ALA A 117 -0.37 13.37 -3.01
CA ALA A 117 -1.69 12.81 -3.29
C ALA A 117 -1.70 11.29 -3.23
N ASN A 118 -0.75 10.63 -3.92
CA ASN A 118 -0.61 9.18 -3.88
C ASN A 118 -0.36 8.66 -2.45
N THR A 119 0.53 9.32 -1.69
CA THR A 119 0.80 8.97 -0.29
C THR A 119 -0.44 9.13 0.59
N CYS A 120 -1.22 10.19 0.40
CA CYS A 120 -2.47 10.41 1.15
C CYS A 120 -3.47 9.29 0.89
N ILE A 121 -3.68 8.93 -0.38
CA ILE A 121 -4.65 7.90 -0.79
C ILE A 121 -4.33 6.55 -0.12
N GLY A 122 -3.10 6.05 -0.22
CA GLY A 122 -2.80 4.76 0.42
C GLY A 122 -2.60 4.86 1.93
N ALA A 123 -2.32 6.04 2.50
CA ALA A 123 -2.32 6.21 3.95
C ALA A 123 -3.74 6.01 4.47
N VAL A 124 -4.72 6.63 3.81
CA VAL A 124 -6.16 6.41 4.09
C VAL A 124 -6.53 4.94 3.92
N LEU A 125 -6.07 4.28 2.85
CA LEU A 125 -6.34 2.84 2.67
C LEU A 125 -5.83 2.02 3.86
N TYR A 126 -4.57 2.21 4.23
CA TYR A 126 -3.95 1.42 5.28
C TYR A 126 -4.55 1.72 6.66
N THR A 127 -4.82 2.97 6.98
CA THR A 127 -5.48 3.34 8.24
C THR A 127 -6.91 2.84 8.30
N ALA A 128 -7.67 2.96 7.21
CA ALA A 128 -9.02 2.43 7.12
C ALA A 128 -9.03 0.90 7.24
N TYR A 129 -8.03 0.21 6.66
CA TYR A 129 -7.87 -1.23 6.81
C TYR A 129 -7.59 -1.62 8.26
N LEU A 130 -6.60 -1.00 8.90
CA LEU A 130 -6.28 -1.29 10.30
C LEU A 130 -7.46 -1.00 11.23
N HIS A 131 -8.15 0.12 11.02
CA HIS A 131 -9.32 0.48 11.81
C HIS A 131 -10.45 -0.53 11.61
N SER A 132 -10.78 -0.88 10.37
CA SER A 132 -11.81 -1.89 10.07
C SER A 132 -11.42 -3.27 10.61
N LEU A 133 -10.16 -3.65 10.51
CA LEU A 133 -9.70 -4.94 11.03
C LEU A 133 -9.75 -4.97 12.56
N SER A 134 -9.44 -3.87 13.23
CA SER A 134 -9.50 -3.76 14.69
C SER A 134 -10.92 -3.84 15.25
N THR A 135 -11.92 -3.39 14.48
CA THR A 135 -13.33 -3.49 14.86
C THR A 135 -13.94 -4.85 14.52
N LEU A 136 -13.51 -5.49 13.42
CA LEU A 136 -13.99 -6.82 13.03
C LEU A 136 -13.30 -7.97 13.77
N HIS A 137 -12.06 -7.79 14.25
CA HIS A 137 -11.29 -8.81 14.96
C HIS A 137 -10.62 -8.20 16.19
N GLU A 138 -11.24 -8.37 17.35
CA GLU A 138 -10.76 -7.83 18.64
C GLU A 138 -9.29 -8.18 18.95
N PRO A 139 -8.77 -9.39 18.66
CA PRO A 139 -7.34 -9.68 18.85
C PRO A 139 -6.40 -8.83 17.99
N SER A 140 -6.88 -8.24 16.89
CA SER A 140 -6.11 -7.28 16.07
C SER A 140 -6.05 -5.88 16.68
N SER A 141 -6.88 -5.59 17.68
CA SER A 141 -6.90 -4.29 18.38
C SER A 141 -5.72 -4.16 19.36
N HIS A 142 -5.27 -5.28 19.92
CA HIS A 142 -4.04 -5.34 20.69
C HIS A 142 -2.86 -5.24 19.70
N GLN A 143 -2.13 -4.12 19.74
CA GLN A 143 -0.95 -3.87 18.89
C GLN A 143 0.23 -4.76 19.30
N THR A 144 0.06 -6.07 19.27
CA THR A 144 1.14 -7.03 19.51
C THR A 144 1.95 -7.21 18.23
N LYS A 145 3.26 -7.47 18.35
CA LYS A 145 4.16 -7.76 17.20
C LYS A 145 3.57 -8.81 16.25
N ARG A 146 2.79 -9.77 16.80
CA ARG A 146 1.98 -10.74 16.06
C ARG A 146 0.59 -10.89 16.66
N ILE A 147 -0.43 -10.79 15.81
CA ILE A 147 -1.83 -11.00 16.16
C ILE A 147 -2.08 -12.51 16.18
N TYR A 148 -2.49 -13.04 17.34
CA TYR A 148 -2.92 -14.42 17.51
C TYR A 148 -4.24 -14.45 18.32
N PRO A 149 -5.26 -15.21 17.91
CA PRO A 149 -5.34 -16.03 16.69
C PRO A 149 -5.31 -15.19 15.39
N PRO A 150 -4.78 -15.72 14.28
CA PRO A 150 -4.73 -15.00 13.02
C PRO A 150 -6.15 -14.66 12.55
N PRO A 151 -6.37 -13.45 11.98
CA PRO A 151 -7.70 -13.08 11.52
C PRO A 151 -8.11 -13.99 10.35
N PRO A 152 -9.37 -14.46 10.32
CA PRO A 152 -9.86 -15.30 9.23
C PRO A 152 -9.85 -14.55 7.89
N ALA A 153 -9.81 -15.30 6.78
CA ALA A 153 -9.75 -14.72 5.45
C ALA A 153 -10.99 -13.86 5.13
N SER A 154 -12.15 -14.19 5.71
CA SER A 154 -13.38 -13.43 5.55
C SER A 154 -13.31 -12.04 6.19
N THR A 155 -12.78 -11.90 7.41
CA THR A 155 -12.69 -10.61 8.11
C THR A 155 -11.66 -9.69 7.48
N THR A 156 -10.53 -10.25 7.04
CA THR A 156 -9.50 -9.50 6.31
C THR A 156 -10.00 -9.05 4.94
N PHE A 157 -10.80 -9.88 4.26
CA PHE A 157 -11.48 -9.51 3.03
C PHE A 157 -12.50 -8.38 3.24
N THR A 158 -13.39 -8.46 4.24
CA THR A 158 -14.35 -7.37 4.51
C THR A 158 -13.66 -6.09 4.98
N ALA A 159 -12.63 -6.18 5.82
CA ALA A 159 -11.83 -5.02 6.21
C ALA A 159 -11.16 -4.37 4.99
N GLY A 160 -10.61 -5.18 4.08
CA GLY A 160 -10.04 -4.71 2.82
C GLY A 160 -11.07 -4.07 1.89
N LEU A 161 -12.30 -4.61 1.85
CA LEU A 161 -13.41 -4.07 1.05
C LEU A 161 -13.84 -2.68 1.56
N ILE A 162 -14.02 -2.53 2.87
CA ILE A 162 -14.36 -1.25 3.51
C ILE A 162 -13.24 -0.23 3.27
N ALA A 163 -11.98 -0.64 3.49
CA ALA A 163 -10.82 0.21 3.28
C ALA A 163 -10.71 0.70 1.84
N GLY A 164 -10.89 -0.21 0.86
CA GLY A 164 -10.87 0.14 -0.56
C GLY A 164 -12.01 1.08 -0.95
N GLY A 165 -13.20 0.91 -0.35
CA GLY A 165 -14.33 1.81 -0.53
C GLY A 165 -14.06 3.23 -0.01
N ILE A 166 -13.57 3.35 1.23
CA ILE A 166 -13.19 4.64 1.84
C ILE A 166 -12.09 5.32 1.01
N GLN A 167 -11.05 4.57 0.64
CA GLN A 167 -9.99 5.06 -0.22
C GLN A 167 -10.54 5.58 -1.54
N SER A 168 -11.50 4.88 -2.17
CA SER A 168 -12.05 5.28 -3.46
C SER A 168 -12.80 6.62 -3.41
N VAL A 169 -13.47 6.94 -2.30
CA VAL A 169 -14.10 8.26 -2.10
C VAL A 169 -13.04 9.36 -2.04
N VAL A 170 -11.95 9.12 -1.32
CA VAL A 170 -10.83 10.08 -1.22
C VAL A 170 -10.06 10.19 -2.53
N ALA A 171 -9.98 9.09 -3.30
CA ALA A 171 -9.31 9.05 -4.60
C ALA A 171 -10.12 9.70 -5.73
N ALA A 172 -11.45 9.77 -5.62
CA ALA A 172 -12.34 10.31 -6.65
C ALA A 172 -11.91 11.68 -7.23
N PRO A 173 -11.59 12.73 -6.43
CA PRO A 173 -11.12 14.00 -6.99
C PRO A 173 -9.80 13.88 -7.75
N PHE A 174 -8.91 12.99 -7.32
CA PHE A 174 -7.62 12.77 -7.97
C PHE A 174 -7.77 11.99 -9.28
N ASP A 175 -8.62 10.96 -9.30
CA ASP A 175 -8.97 10.22 -10.52
C ASP A 175 -9.61 11.18 -11.54
N ALA A 176 -10.53 12.05 -11.11
CA ALA A 176 -11.17 13.04 -11.97
C ALA A 176 -10.18 14.04 -12.58
N LEU A 177 -9.17 14.47 -11.81
CA LEU A 177 -8.07 15.32 -12.27
C LEU A 177 -7.17 14.59 -13.26
N GLN A 178 -6.84 13.32 -12.99
CA GLN A 178 -5.96 12.53 -13.85
C GLN A 178 -6.57 12.26 -15.22
N VAL A 179 -7.85 11.90 -15.28
CA VAL A 179 -8.55 11.63 -16.55
C VAL A 179 -8.60 12.88 -17.43
N ARG A 180 -8.61 14.07 -16.82
CA ARG A 180 -8.71 15.36 -17.51
C ARG A 180 -7.38 16.09 -17.59
N PHE A 181 -6.29 15.44 -17.16
CA PHE A 181 -4.98 16.03 -17.13
C PHE A 181 -4.41 16.12 -18.55
N ARG A 182 -4.17 17.35 -19.00
CA ARG A 182 -3.51 17.62 -20.27
C ARG A 182 -2.18 18.27 -20.01
N THR A 183 -1.10 17.61 -20.43
CA THR A 183 0.25 18.12 -20.22
C THR A 183 0.47 19.44 -20.95
N ALA A 184 -0.20 19.64 -22.10
CA ALA A 184 -0.22 20.90 -22.84
C ALA A 184 -0.69 22.09 -21.99
N ASP A 185 -1.67 21.92 -21.09
CA ASP A 185 -2.19 23.03 -20.28
C ASP A 185 -1.16 23.60 -19.29
N ILE A 186 -0.19 22.78 -18.87
CA ILE A 186 0.92 23.23 -18.01
C ILE A 186 2.05 23.80 -18.85
N LEU A 187 2.36 23.16 -19.98
CA LEU A 187 3.41 23.61 -20.91
C LEU A 187 3.08 24.99 -21.54
N ASP A 188 1.80 25.26 -21.80
CA ASP A 188 1.30 26.55 -22.29
C ASP A 188 1.40 27.68 -21.24
N GLY A 189 1.88 27.38 -20.02
CA GLY A 189 2.05 28.35 -18.95
C GLY A 189 0.75 28.85 -18.30
N LYS A 190 -0.42 28.29 -18.68
CA LYS A 190 -1.73 28.66 -18.12
C LYS A 190 -1.79 28.46 -16.60
N PHE A 191 -1.05 27.49 -16.08
CA PHE A 191 -1.00 27.19 -14.64
C PHE A 191 0.45 27.09 -14.14
N LYS A 192 0.82 27.96 -13.18
CA LYS A 192 2.19 28.05 -12.63
C LYS A 192 2.61 26.85 -11.76
N THR A 193 1.65 26.13 -11.18
CA THR A 193 1.90 24.99 -10.29
C THR A 193 0.83 23.92 -10.46
N MET A 194 1.18 22.66 -10.16
CA MET A 194 0.24 21.55 -10.21
C MET A 194 -0.91 21.72 -9.20
N TRP A 195 -0.64 22.36 -8.05
CA TRP A 195 -1.66 22.73 -7.07
C TRP A 195 -2.69 23.72 -7.62
N HIS A 196 -2.22 24.75 -8.32
CA HIS A 196 -3.09 25.77 -8.90
C HIS A 196 -3.99 25.18 -9.99
N TYR A 197 -3.43 24.32 -10.85
CA TYR A 197 -4.20 23.54 -11.82
C TYR A 197 -5.26 22.68 -11.13
N ALA A 198 -4.86 21.88 -10.14
CA ALA A 198 -5.77 20.97 -9.44
C ALA A 198 -6.95 21.72 -8.80
N GLY A 199 -6.67 22.79 -8.05
CA GLY A 199 -7.70 23.59 -7.40
C GLY A 199 -8.65 24.27 -8.38
N HIS A 200 -8.13 24.85 -9.47
CA HIS A 200 -8.95 25.50 -10.49
C HIS A 200 -9.84 24.50 -11.24
N LYS A 201 -9.27 23.37 -11.66
CA LYS A 201 -10.01 22.31 -12.37
C LYS A 201 -11.06 21.66 -11.48
N LEU A 202 -10.75 21.41 -10.20
CA LEU A 202 -11.72 20.80 -9.29
C LEU A 202 -12.93 21.71 -9.05
N ARG A 203 -12.69 23.02 -8.97
CA ARG A 203 -13.76 24.03 -8.86
C ARG A 203 -14.61 24.12 -10.13
N SER A 204 -14.00 24.04 -11.32
CA SER A 204 -14.76 24.13 -12.58
C SER A 204 -15.56 22.86 -12.89
N ILE A 205 -15.09 21.70 -12.47
CA ILE A 205 -15.80 20.41 -12.62
C ILE A 205 -16.97 20.31 -11.63
N GLY A 206 -16.77 20.81 -10.40
CA GLY A 206 -17.73 20.68 -9.31
C GLY A 206 -17.85 19.25 -8.75
N LEU A 207 -18.60 19.09 -7.65
CA LEU A 207 -18.77 17.79 -6.98
C LEU A 207 -19.42 16.73 -7.88
N GLN A 208 -20.40 17.13 -8.69
CA GLN A 208 -21.11 16.20 -9.57
C GLN A 208 -20.21 15.61 -10.66
N GLY A 209 -19.29 16.40 -11.23
CA GLY A 209 -18.35 15.91 -12.24
C GLY A 209 -17.22 15.06 -11.65
N ILE A 210 -16.88 15.24 -10.37
CA ILE A 210 -15.90 14.39 -9.66
C ILE A 210 -16.41 12.96 -9.52
N PHE A 211 -17.68 12.79 -9.14
CA PHE A 211 -18.29 11.48 -8.95
C PHE A 211 -18.93 10.90 -10.22
N ALA A 212 -18.88 11.61 -11.35
CA ALA A 212 -19.30 11.09 -12.64
C ALA A 212 -18.34 9.97 -13.07
N GLY A 213 -18.87 8.75 -13.25
CA GLY A 213 -18.03 7.60 -13.60
C GLY A 213 -17.35 6.90 -12.41
N TRP A 214 -17.61 7.34 -11.17
CA TRP A 214 -16.91 6.85 -9.96
C TRP A 214 -17.23 5.41 -9.59
N THR A 215 -18.42 4.90 -9.93
CA THR A 215 -18.86 3.54 -9.55
C THR A 215 -17.88 2.47 -10.00
N LEU A 216 -17.27 2.62 -11.18
CA LEU A 216 -16.29 1.67 -11.68
C LEU A 216 -14.96 1.74 -10.91
N SER A 217 -14.52 2.95 -10.53
CA SER A 217 -13.39 3.12 -9.60
C SER A 217 -13.70 2.47 -8.25
N PHE A 218 -14.88 2.70 -7.70
CA PHE A 218 -15.30 2.16 -6.41
C PHE A 218 -15.26 0.64 -6.40
N VAL A 219 -15.89 -0.01 -7.38
CA VAL A 219 -15.90 -1.48 -7.49
C VAL A 219 -14.47 -2.01 -7.64
N LYS A 220 -13.67 -1.42 -8.52
CA LYS A 220 -12.28 -1.84 -8.72
C LYS A 220 -11.46 -1.73 -7.42
N ASP A 221 -11.57 -0.61 -6.73
CA ASP A 221 -10.78 -0.30 -5.55
C ASP A 221 -11.19 -1.15 -4.35
N ALA A 222 -12.50 -1.28 -4.11
CA ALA A 222 -13.06 -2.10 -3.04
C ALA A 222 -12.67 -3.57 -3.21
N PHE A 223 -12.98 -4.18 -4.35
CA PHE A 223 -12.67 -5.60 -4.59
C PHE A 223 -11.18 -5.87 -4.74
N GLY A 224 -10.44 -4.96 -5.39
CA GLY A 224 -8.99 -5.06 -5.52
C GLY A 224 -8.30 -5.07 -4.15
N SER A 225 -8.72 -4.19 -3.24
CA SER A 225 -8.18 -4.10 -1.89
C SER A 225 -8.62 -5.29 -1.02
N ALA A 226 -9.87 -5.73 -1.13
CA ALA A 226 -10.39 -6.89 -0.42
C ALA A 226 -9.58 -8.17 -0.71
N VAL A 227 -9.36 -8.46 -2.00
CA VAL A 227 -8.58 -9.64 -2.40
C VAL A 227 -7.10 -9.48 -2.09
N PHE A 228 -6.55 -8.27 -2.20
CA PHE A 228 -5.18 -7.99 -1.81
C PHE A 228 -4.96 -8.31 -0.33
N PHE A 229 -5.68 -7.66 0.59
CA PHE A 229 -5.49 -7.84 2.02
C PHE A 229 -5.88 -9.24 2.50
N GLY A 230 -6.96 -9.81 1.95
CA GLY A 230 -7.38 -11.18 2.27
C GLY A 230 -6.30 -12.22 1.90
N THR A 231 -5.74 -12.13 0.70
CA THR A 231 -4.64 -13.02 0.27
C THR A 231 -3.37 -12.75 1.08
N PHE A 232 -3.06 -11.48 1.31
CA PHE A 232 -1.85 -11.06 2.03
C PHE A 232 -1.83 -11.62 3.45
N GLU A 233 -2.90 -11.44 4.24
CA GLU A 233 -2.97 -11.96 5.60
C GLU A 233 -3.01 -13.48 5.66
N THR A 234 -3.73 -14.12 4.73
CA THR A 234 -3.79 -15.58 4.65
C THR A 234 -2.41 -16.17 4.45
N VAL A 235 -1.61 -15.64 3.52
CA VAL A 235 -0.26 -16.15 3.25
C VAL A 235 0.74 -15.73 4.33
N LYS A 236 0.69 -14.47 4.78
CA LYS A 236 1.62 -13.94 5.80
C LYS A 236 1.45 -14.63 7.15
N SER A 237 0.21 -14.90 7.57
CA SER A 237 -0.12 -15.37 8.91
C SER A 237 -0.55 -16.83 8.89
N GLN A 238 -1.66 -17.18 8.23
CA GLN A 238 -2.25 -18.52 8.31
C GLN A 238 -1.32 -19.59 7.68
N ALA A 239 -0.83 -19.34 6.46
CA ALA A 239 0.09 -20.26 5.79
C ALA A 239 1.45 -20.35 6.49
N TYR A 240 1.93 -19.25 7.08
CA TYR A 240 3.15 -19.26 7.90
C TYR A 240 2.99 -20.17 9.13
N TYR A 241 1.91 -19.99 9.90
CA TYR A 241 1.70 -20.80 11.11
C TYR A 241 1.44 -22.27 10.76
N ASP A 242 0.67 -22.57 9.72
CA ASP A 242 0.46 -23.94 9.24
C ASP A 242 1.76 -24.58 8.75
N PHE A 243 2.62 -23.82 8.06
CA PHE A 243 3.94 -24.31 7.66
C PHE A 243 4.84 -24.56 8.86
N VAL A 244 4.91 -23.63 9.82
CA VAL A 244 5.74 -23.79 11.01
C VAL A 244 5.25 -24.96 11.86
N SER A 245 3.93 -25.09 12.08
CA SER A 245 3.37 -26.20 12.87
C SER A 245 3.59 -27.55 12.19
N ARG A 246 3.42 -27.66 10.86
CA ARG A 246 3.68 -28.93 10.14
C ARG A 246 5.17 -29.25 10.06
N TYR A 247 5.99 -28.31 9.63
CA TYR A 247 7.41 -28.57 9.36
C TYR A 247 8.23 -28.70 10.64
N TYR A 248 8.07 -27.76 11.58
CA TYR A 248 8.77 -27.84 12.87
C TYR A 248 8.04 -28.73 13.86
N GLY A 249 6.71 -28.83 13.84
CA GLY A 249 6.00 -29.76 14.73
C GLY A 249 6.33 -31.22 14.43
N THR A 250 6.46 -31.63 13.16
CA THR A 250 6.91 -33.01 12.84
C THR A 250 8.32 -33.27 13.36
N ARG A 251 9.27 -32.38 13.07
CA ARG A 251 10.66 -32.52 13.52
C ARG A 251 10.78 -32.46 15.04
N THR A 252 9.96 -31.64 15.69
CA THR A 252 9.99 -31.53 17.15
C THR A 252 9.31 -32.72 17.82
N ARG A 253 8.24 -33.28 17.22
CA ARG A 253 7.65 -34.56 17.64
C ARG A 253 8.65 -35.69 17.52
N ASP A 254 9.41 -35.79 16.42
CA ASP A 254 10.45 -36.83 16.27
C ASP A 254 11.53 -36.70 17.36
N THR A 255 12.02 -35.48 17.61
CA THR A 255 13.01 -35.24 18.69
C THR A 255 12.44 -35.45 20.09
N LEU A 256 11.15 -35.16 20.31
CA LEU A 256 10.49 -35.38 21.59
C LEU A 256 10.17 -36.85 21.80
N LEU A 257 9.80 -37.60 20.76
CA LEU A 257 9.64 -39.05 20.84
C LEU A 257 10.98 -39.71 21.19
N GLU A 258 12.08 -39.28 20.56
CA GLU A 258 13.44 -39.74 20.89
C GLU A 258 13.81 -39.37 22.34
N LYS A 259 13.46 -38.17 22.81
CA LYS A 259 13.78 -37.70 24.17
C LYS A 259 12.88 -38.31 25.25
N ALA A 260 11.61 -38.56 24.96
CA ALA A 260 10.64 -39.21 25.84
C ALA A 260 10.92 -40.71 26.00
N ILE A 261 11.55 -41.35 25.01
CA ILE A 261 12.12 -42.71 25.16
C ILE A 261 13.27 -42.71 26.19
N VAL A 262 13.99 -41.59 26.34
CA VAL A 262 15.19 -41.49 27.19
C VAL A 262 14.88 -40.93 28.59
N MET A 263 13.90 -40.04 28.75
CA MET A 263 13.58 -39.36 30.03
C MET A 263 12.06 -39.15 30.18
N PRO A 264 11.36 -39.95 31.01
CA PRO A 264 9.94 -39.74 31.29
C PRO A 264 9.79 -38.93 32.59
N ASP A 265 9.63 -37.60 32.53
CA ASP A 265 9.25 -36.83 33.74
C ASP A 265 8.31 -35.65 33.44
N GLU A 266 7.54 -35.28 34.48
CA GLU A 266 6.15 -34.83 34.46
C GLU A 266 5.98 -33.28 34.55
N THR A 267 6.56 -32.51 33.63
CA THR A 267 6.32 -31.04 33.56
C THR A 267 5.91 -30.61 32.15
N ASP A 268 4.92 -29.70 32.03
CA ASP A 268 4.25 -29.24 30.78
C ASP A 268 5.22 -29.18 29.57
N ASP A 269 5.31 -30.32 28.87
CA ASP A 269 6.43 -30.69 28.00
C ASP A 269 6.20 -30.20 26.56
N ARG A 270 5.53 -29.03 26.44
CA ARG A 270 5.20 -28.47 25.13
C ARG A 270 6.46 -27.95 24.45
N PRO A 271 6.78 -28.47 23.25
CA PRO A 271 8.01 -28.14 22.55
C PRO A 271 8.11 -26.66 22.22
N VAL A 272 9.28 -26.08 22.43
CA VAL A 272 9.56 -24.70 22.07
C VAL A 272 10.16 -24.64 20.66
N ILE A 273 9.36 -24.24 19.68
CA ILE A 273 9.75 -24.11 18.28
C ILE A 273 10.39 -22.72 18.06
N ARG A 274 11.65 -22.71 17.60
CA ARG A 274 12.36 -21.51 17.13
C ARG A 274 12.51 -21.58 15.59
N PRO A 275 11.59 -20.96 14.81
CA PRO A 275 11.70 -20.94 13.37
C PRO A 275 12.92 -20.12 12.91
N HIS A 276 13.46 -20.47 11.74
CA HIS A 276 14.62 -19.77 11.20
C HIS A 276 14.29 -18.31 10.84
N TYR A 277 15.21 -17.38 11.13
CA TYR A 277 14.97 -15.93 11.01
C TYR A 277 14.62 -15.45 9.58
N THR A 278 14.98 -16.21 8.55
CA THR A 278 14.66 -15.88 7.15
C THR A 278 13.25 -16.28 6.74
N LEU A 279 12.58 -17.18 7.47
CA LEU A 279 11.24 -17.65 7.13
C LEU A 279 10.24 -16.50 7.16
N GLU A 280 10.37 -15.58 8.13
CA GLU A 280 9.45 -14.46 8.23
C GLU A 280 9.52 -13.51 7.03
N PRO A 281 10.70 -12.97 6.61
CA PRO A 281 10.80 -12.22 5.37
C PRO A 281 10.34 -12.98 4.12
N ILE A 282 10.60 -14.29 4.04
CA ILE A 282 10.21 -15.11 2.89
C ILE A 282 8.69 -15.19 2.78
N PHE A 283 7.99 -15.51 3.87
CA PHE A 283 6.52 -15.56 3.87
C PHE A 283 5.90 -14.18 3.64
N LEU A 284 6.51 -13.12 4.15
CA LEU A 284 6.09 -11.74 3.87
C LEU A 284 6.24 -11.37 2.38
N LEU A 285 7.35 -11.78 1.75
CA LEU A 285 7.59 -11.59 0.33
C LEU A 285 6.58 -12.40 -0.51
N LEU A 286 6.40 -13.68 -0.18
CA LEU A 286 5.44 -14.56 -0.84
C LEU A 286 4.02 -14.02 -0.72
N ALA A 287 3.63 -13.52 0.46
CA ALA A 287 2.34 -12.88 0.69
C ALA A 287 2.17 -11.63 -0.20
N GLY A 288 3.21 -10.81 -0.34
CA GLY A 288 3.21 -9.66 -1.24
C GLY A 288 3.02 -10.04 -2.70
N ILE A 289 3.73 -11.08 -3.17
CA ILE A 289 3.61 -11.59 -4.55
C ILE A 289 2.21 -12.15 -4.79
N SER A 290 1.77 -13.07 -3.94
CA SER A 290 0.47 -13.75 -4.09
C SER A 290 -0.67 -12.75 -4.04
N ALA A 291 -0.65 -11.80 -3.09
CA ALA A 291 -1.67 -10.76 -2.99
C ALA A 291 -1.70 -9.86 -4.22
N SER A 292 -0.54 -9.51 -4.77
CA SER A 292 -0.44 -8.69 -5.98
C SER A 292 -0.98 -9.41 -7.22
N VAL A 293 -0.68 -10.70 -7.37
CA VAL A 293 -1.20 -11.51 -8.49
C VAL A 293 -2.70 -11.71 -8.36
N SER A 294 -3.18 -12.09 -7.17
CA SER A 294 -4.61 -12.30 -6.89
C SER A 294 -5.43 -11.03 -7.08
N SER A 295 -4.96 -9.88 -6.60
CA SER A 295 -5.66 -8.61 -6.78
C SER A 295 -5.68 -8.19 -8.25
N GLN A 296 -4.59 -8.37 -8.99
CA GLN A 296 -4.52 -8.05 -10.41
C GLN A 296 -5.46 -8.91 -11.26
N LEU A 297 -5.72 -10.15 -10.87
CA LEU A 297 -6.68 -11.02 -11.55
C LEU A 297 -8.06 -10.36 -11.68
N ILE A 298 -8.44 -9.54 -10.70
CA ILE A 298 -9.72 -8.82 -10.64
C ILE A 298 -9.57 -7.37 -11.12
N MET A 299 -8.49 -6.69 -10.73
CA MET A 299 -8.30 -5.28 -11.07
C MET A 299 -7.99 -5.07 -12.55
N HIS A 300 -7.27 -5.99 -13.20
CA HIS A 300 -6.90 -5.86 -14.62
C HIS A 300 -8.11 -5.74 -15.56
N PRO A 301 -9.08 -6.68 -15.55
CA PRO A 301 -10.27 -6.56 -16.41
C PRO A 301 -11.08 -5.30 -16.13
N LEU A 302 -11.17 -4.89 -14.85
CA LEU A 302 -11.87 -3.66 -14.47
C LEU A 302 -11.13 -2.41 -14.95
N THR A 303 -9.80 -2.43 -14.94
CA THR A 303 -8.95 -1.32 -15.43
C THR A 303 -9.13 -1.13 -16.93
N GLU A 304 -9.14 -2.20 -17.72
CA GLU A 304 -9.39 -2.12 -19.17
C GLU A 304 -10.76 -1.50 -19.49
N ILE A 305 -11.80 -1.88 -18.76
CA ILE A 305 -13.14 -1.30 -18.91
C ILE A 305 -13.13 0.18 -18.48
N GLN A 306 -12.42 0.49 -17.39
CA GLN A 306 -12.32 1.84 -16.84
C GLN A 306 -11.60 2.79 -17.78
N ASP A 307 -10.52 2.36 -18.43
CA ASP A 307 -9.80 3.18 -19.39
C ASP A 307 -10.67 3.54 -20.60
N VAL A 308 -11.51 2.61 -21.07
CA VAL A 308 -12.50 2.89 -22.14
C VAL A 308 -13.54 3.90 -21.65
N HIS A 309 -13.99 3.77 -20.40
CA HIS A 309 -14.94 4.72 -19.81
C HIS A 309 -14.37 6.12 -19.67
N TYR A 310 -13.13 6.24 -19.16
CA TYR A 310 -12.45 7.51 -18.94
C TYR A 310 -12.19 8.28 -20.23
N ARG A 311 -11.77 7.59 -21.31
CA ARG A 311 -11.63 8.21 -22.63
C ARG A 311 -12.96 8.78 -23.15
N ARG A 312 -14.08 8.10 -22.88
CA ARG A 312 -15.41 8.59 -23.24
C ARG A 312 -15.82 9.79 -22.39
N LEU A 313 -15.53 9.74 -21.08
CA LEU A 313 -15.81 10.84 -20.18
C LEU A 313 -15.07 12.11 -20.61
N GLU A 314 -13.79 11.99 -20.98
CA GLU A 314 -13.01 13.10 -21.52
C GLU A 314 -13.64 13.68 -22.81
N ALA A 315 -14.11 12.82 -23.72
CA ALA A 315 -14.79 13.26 -24.94
C ALA A 315 -16.11 13.99 -24.66
N LEU A 316 -16.90 13.51 -23.70
CA LEU A 316 -18.15 14.15 -23.29
C LEU A 316 -17.91 15.50 -22.61
N ASP A 317 -16.87 15.61 -21.78
CA ASP A 317 -16.50 16.89 -21.17
C ASP A 317 -16.05 17.91 -22.21
N PHE A 318 -15.30 17.47 -23.22
CA PHE A 318 -14.89 18.34 -24.32
C PHE A 318 -16.09 18.90 -25.08
N GLN A 319 -17.09 18.06 -25.35
CA GLN A 319 -18.35 18.48 -25.97
C GLN A 319 -19.17 19.41 -25.05
N ALA A 320 -19.23 19.10 -23.75
CA ALA A 320 -19.95 19.91 -22.77
C ALA A 320 -19.32 21.30 -22.57
N HIS A 321 -18.00 21.44 -22.71
CA HIS A 321 -17.36 22.77 -22.69
C HIS A 321 -17.71 23.62 -23.93
N GLN A 322 -18.14 23.00 -25.03
CA GLN A 322 -18.61 23.71 -26.22
C GLN A 322 -20.11 24.03 -26.17
N GLU A 323 -20.89 23.21 -25.46
CA GLU A 323 -22.34 23.39 -25.32
C GLU A 323 -22.71 24.08 -23.99
N ASN A 324 -23.20 25.32 -24.03
CA ASN A 324 -23.65 26.09 -22.86
C ASN A 324 -24.94 25.56 -22.15
N ARG A 325 -25.23 24.24 -22.17
CA ARG A 325 -26.47 23.66 -21.61
C ARG A 325 -26.20 22.63 -20.49
N PRO A 326 -26.25 23.06 -19.21
CA PRO A 326 -25.91 22.19 -18.07
C PRO A 326 -26.99 21.18 -17.65
N SER A 327 -28.25 21.35 -18.07
CA SER A 327 -29.40 20.64 -17.47
C SER A 327 -29.53 19.14 -17.79
N ARG A 328 -28.72 18.58 -18.71
CA ARG A 328 -28.78 17.15 -19.11
C ARG A 328 -27.50 16.35 -18.82
N ILE A 329 -26.56 16.93 -18.10
CA ILE A 329 -25.23 16.34 -17.86
C ILE A 329 -25.33 14.99 -17.14
N MET A 330 -26.21 14.85 -16.12
CA MET A 330 -26.32 13.61 -15.34
C MET A 330 -26.87 12.43 -16.16
N SER A 331 -27.90 12.68 -16.98
CA SER A 331 -28.45 11.66 -17.89
C SER A 331 -27.39 11.21 -18.91
N ARG A 332 -26.58 12.14 -19.44
CA ARG A 332 -25.45 11.81 -20.34
C ARG A 332 -24.42 10.90 -19.65
N TYR A 333 -24.09 11.15 -18.37
CA TYR A 333 -23.17 10.28 -17.64
C TYR A 333 -23.72 8.87 -17.37
N TYR A 334 -25.01 8.74 -17.09
CA TYR A 334 -25.62 7.42 -16.93
C TYR A 334 -25.59 6.61 -18.23
N HIS A 335 -26.01 7.22 -19.35
CA HIS A 335 -25.93 6.59 -20.66
C HIS A 335 -24.49 6.28 -21.10
N ALA A 336 -23.50 7.02 -20.60
CA ALA A 336 -22.10 6.74 -20.87
C ALA A 336 -21.66 5.35 -20.39
N TYR A 337 -22.19 4.84 -19.27
CA TYR A 337 -21.88 3.47 -18.82
C TYR A 337 -22.41 2.41 -19.78
N GLU A 338 -23.66 2.58 -20.24
CA GLU A 338 -24.28 1.64 -21.18
C GLU A 338 -23.52 1.64 -22.51
N GLU A 339 -23.15 2.83 -23.00
CA GLU A 339 -22.35 2.99 -24.22
C GLU A 339 -20.94 2.42 -24.08
N THR A 340 -20.29 2.63 -22.93
CA THR A 340 -19.00 2.00 -22.62
C THR A 340 -19.13 0.48 -22.70
N PHE A 341 -20.17 -0.11 -22.09
CA PHE A 341 -20.39 -1.55 -22.15
C PHE A 341 -20.60 -2.05 -23.58
N ARG A 342 -21.41 -1.34 -24.39
CA ARG A 342 -21.59 -1.65 -25.81
C ARG A 342 -20.27 -1.58 -26.59
N GLN A 343 -19.43 -0.59 -26.31
CA GLN A 343 -18.12 -0.43 -26.94
C GLN A 343 -17.16 -1.56 -26.55
N CYS A 344 -17.05 -1.87 -25.26
CA CYS A 344 -16.26 -3.00 -24.77
C CYS A 344 -16.72 -4.32 -25.41
N ARG A 345 -18.04 -4.52 -25.57
CA ARG A 345 -18.58 -5.71 -26.26
C ARG A 345 -18.14 -5.80 -27.72
N ARG A 346 -18.07 -4.67 -28.45
CA ARG A 346 -17.56 -4.65 -29.84
C ARG A 346 -16.07 -4.92 -29.89
N LEU A 347 -15.28 -4.33 -28.98
CA LEU A 347 -13.84 -4.57 -28.88
C LEU A 347 -13.54 -6.03 -28.52
N ALA A 348 -14.29 -6.61 -27.58
CA ALA A 348 -14.19 -8.02 -27.22
C ALA A 348 -14.50 -8.94 -28.40
N LYS A 349 -15.54 -8.64 -29.20
CA LYS A 349 -15.85 -9.40 -30.43
C LYS A 349 -14.69 -9.35 -31.44
N ARG A 350 -14.11 -8.17 -31.67
CA ARG A 350 -12.95 -8.00 -32.58
C ARG A 350 -11.69 -8.68 -32.05
N GLY A 351 -11.50 -8.69 -30.73
CA GLY A 351 -10.33 -9.25 -30.06
C GLY A 351 -10.36 -10.77 -29.83
N GLY A 352 -11.38 -11.48 -30.34
CA GLY A 352 -11.50 -12.94 -30.17
C GLY A 352 -12.14 -13.40 -28.85
N GLY A 353 -12.92 -12.53 -28.19
CA GLY A 353 -13.71 -12.84 -27.00
C GLY A 353 -13.36 -11.98 -25.78
N TRP A 354 -14.24 -12.01 -24.78
CA TRP A 354 -14.08 -11.23 -23.55
C TRP A 354 -12.82 -11.59 -22.76
N ARG A 355 -12.49 -12.87 -22.64
CA ARG A 355 -11.30 -13.32 -21.90
C ARG A 355 -10.01 -12.77 -22.53
N LYS A 356 -9.85 -12.94 -23.84
CA LYS A 356 -8.66 -12.49 -24.57
C LYS A 356 -8.53 -10.96 -24.58
N TYR A 357 -9.65 -10.25 -24.65
CA TYR A 357 -9.67 -8.79 -24.57
C TYR A 357 -9.33 -8.27 -23.17
N LEU A 358 -10.01 -8.76 -22.14
CA LEU A 358 -9.87 -8.26 -20.76
C LEU A 358 -8.55 -8.64 -20.09
N TYR A 359 -7.94 -9.76 -20.49
CA TYR A 359 -6.64 -10.22 -19.98
C TYR A 359 -5.51 -10.03 -21.00
N ARG A 360 -5.72 -9.18 -22.01
CA ARG A 360 -4.64 -8.80 -22.92
C ARG A 360 -3.53 -8.13 -22.11
N ASP A 361 -2.29 -8.53 -22.34
CA ASP A 361 -1.10 -7.99 -21.66
C ASP A 361 -1.06 -8.21 -20.13
N PHE A 362 -2.00 -8.99 -19.56
CA PHE A 362 -2.06 -9.28 -18.12
C PHE A 362 -0.73 -9.80 -17.59
N PHE A 363 -0.18 -10.84 -18.22
CA PHE A 363 1.07 -11.49 -17.77
C PHE A 363 2.25 -10.51 -17.72
N MET A 364 2.43 -9.72 -18.79
CA MET A 364 3.50 -8.73 -18.85
C MET A 364 3.28 -7.56 -17.89
N GLY A 365 2.02 -7.14 -17.70
CA GLY A 365 1.63 -6.15 -16.71
C GLY A 365 1.95 -6.63 -15.28
N THR A 366 1.61 -7.87 -14.96
CA THR A 366 1.85 -8.47 -13.65
C THR A 366 3.33 -8.64 -13.36
N ILE A 367 4.11 -9.18 -14.28
CA ILE A 367 5.56 -9.30 -14.12
C ILE A 367 6.23 -7.94 -13.90
N ARG A 368 5.74 -6.89 -14.55
CA ARG A 368 6.28 -5.54 -14.39
C ARG A 368 5.91 -4.91 -13.04
N GLN A 369 4.76 -5.27 -12.47
CA GLN A 369 4.24 -4.67 -11.24
C GLN A 369 4.69 -5.40 -9.97
N VAL A 370 4.67 -6.73 -9.97
CA VAL A 370 4.92 -7.56 -8.78
C VAL A 370 6.27 -7.26 -8.10
N PRO A 371 7.41 -7.17 -8.81
CA PRO A 371 8.70 -6.90 -8.18
C PRO A 371 8.74 -5.56 -7.45
N SER A 372 8.07 -4.53 -7.98
CA SER A 372 8.00 -3.22 -7.32
C SER A 372 7.24 -3.29 -6.01
N THR A 373 6.15 -4.06 -5.97
CA THR A 373 5.33 -4.23 -4.76
C THR A 373 6.05 -5.04 -3.70
N SER A 374 6.69 -6.15 -4.09
CA SER A 374 7.49 -6.99 -3.19
C SER A 374 8.71 -6.25 -2.65
N ALA A 375 9.44 -5.50 -3.48
CA ALA A 375 10.58 -4.70 -3.03
C ALA A 375 10.17 -3.64 -2.00
N GLY A 376 9.02 -2.97 -2.22
CA GLY A 376 8.49 -2.00 -1.26
C GLY A 376 8.17 -2.63 0.10
N LEU A 377 7.63 -3.85 0.11
CA LEU A 377 7.34 -4.62 1.32
C LEU A 377 8.60 -5.01 2.10
N ILE A 378 9.65 -5.44 1.39
CA ILE A 378 10.93 -5.79 2.01
C ILE A 378 11.58 -4.55 2.61
N VAL A 379 11.64 -3.44 1.87
CA VAL A 379 12.19 -2.18 2.38
C VAL A 379 11.39 -1.72 3.61
N PHE A 380 10.07 -1.82 3.57
CA PHE A 380 9.23 -1.51 4.72
C PHE A 380 9.56 -2.39 5.94
N GLU A 381 9.64 -3.71 5.77
CA GLU A 381 9.94 -4.64 6.86
C GLU A 381 11.35 -4.41 7.43
N LEU A 382 12.34 -4.12 6.58
CA LEU A 382 13.69 -3.76 7.01
C LEU A 382 13.71 -2.46 7.82
N VAL A 383 13.00 -1.43 7.35
CA VAL A 383 12.87 -0.14 8.07
C VAL A 383 12.13 -0.35 9.39
N ARG A 384 11.02 -1.09 9.38
CA ARG A 384 10.26 -1.43 10.59
C ARG A 384 11.16 -2.15 11.60
N ARG A 385 11.91 -3.18 11.20
CA ARG A 385 12.85 -3.91 12.08
C ARG A 385 13.95 -3.01 12.63
N LYS A 386 14.46 -2.07 11.83
CA LYS A 386 15.54 -1.17 12.25
C LYS A 386 15.08 -0.07 13.22
N TYR A 387 13.84 0.40 13.10
CA TYR A 387 13.33 1.55 13.85
C TYR A 387 12.24 1.18 14.89
N SER A 388 11.78 -0.06 14.93
CA SER A 388 10.92 -0.58 16.00
C SER A 388 11.80 -0.90 17.21
N PHE A 389 11.64 -0.13 18.28
CA PHE A 389 12.45 -0.23 19.51
C PHE A 389 12.06 -1.40 20.44
N GLU A 390 11.20 -2.32 20.00
CA GLU A 390 10.67 -3.41 20.82
C GLU A 390 11.22 -4.76 20.35
N ASN A 391 12.36 -5.15 20.94
CA ASN A 391 12.84 -6.53 20.98
C ASN A 391 12.02 -7.32 22.01
N GLU A 392 10.70 -7.38 21.88
CA GLU A 392 9.91 -8.32 22.67
C GLU A 392 9.83 -9.65 21.92
N GLU A 393 10.39 -10.69 22.54
CA GLU A 393 10.18 -12.07 22.13
C GLU A 393 8.69 -12.41 22.34
N VAL A 394 7.98 -12.71 21.25
CA VAL A 394 6.57 -13.12 21.37
C VAL A 394 6.51 -14.64 21.43
N VAL A 395 6.03 -15.15 22.56
CA VAL A 395 5.71 -16.57 22.74
C VAL A 395 4.25 -16.80 22.36
N ILE A 396 4.00 -17.54 21.28
CA ILE A 396 2.65 -17.96 20.90
C ILE A 396 2.41 -19.37 21.43
N ASN A 397 1.42 -19.52 22.30
CA ASN A 397 0.97 -20.82 22.81
C ASN A 397 -0.01 -21.45 21.81
N HIS A 398 0.45 -22.47 21.08
CA HIS A 398 -0.37 -23.33 20.23
C HIS A 398 -0.73 -24.60 21.01
N GLU A 399 -1.83 -25.28 20.65
CA GLU A 399 -2.35 -26.47 21.36
C GLU A 399 -1.25 -27.54 21.58
N ASP A 400 -0.39 -27.75 20.57
CA ASP A 400 0.67 -28.76 20.58
C ASP A 400 2.10 -28.23 20.81
N ALA A 401 2.33 -26.91 20.84
CA ALA A 401 3.69 -26.34 20.88
C ALA A 401 3.74 -24.85 21.31
N ARG A 402 4.88 -24.41 21.84
CA ARG A 402 5.21 -22.99 22.07
C ARG A 402 6.07 -22.46 20.94
N ILE A 403 5.59 -21.49 20.17
CA ILE A 403 6.38 -20.88 19.08
C ILE A 403 7.04 -19.60 19.61
N LEU A 404 8.37 -19.55 19.61
CA LEU A 404 9.14 -18.35 19.93
C LEU A 404 9.48 -17.58 18.66
N LEU A 405 9.01 -16.34 18.57
CA LEU A 405 9.33 -15.43 17.47
C LEU A 405 10.31 -14.35 17.97
N THR A 406 11.58 -14.51 17.61
CA THR A 406 12.66 -13.53 17.85
C THR A 406 12.69 -12.46 16.78
#